data_AF-A7I720-F1
#
_entry.id   AF-A7I720-F1
#
_cell.length_a   1.000
_cell.length_b   1.000
_cell.length_c   1.000
_cell.angle_alpha   90.00
_cell.angle_beta   90.00
_cell.angle_gamma   90.00
#
_symmetry.space_group_name_H-M   'P 1'
#
loop_
_entity.id
_entity.type
_entity.pdbx_description
1 polymer ?
#
loop_
_entity_poly.entity_id
_entity_poly.type
_entity_poly.pdbx_seq_one_letter_code
_entity_poly.pdbx_strand_id
1 'polypeptide(L)'
;MSVYTRIRDARSRVNLRLFTFYLAIVLIIPAITTLIEYLVTVNPGLRADLRIDMQNFHLYQVFTSSFVHLNFDHFLANVTAYLLIAVYGLVLATLVNRKRLYLVASKIIVVIFVLFGAAFAIFNATTTYYAGLSGIDSALAGLLLLFWLLYLEHTAKQRMRHYYGLILFFILALSAGIVARYILLYHAGRNALLLSLLVFFVVLGALCVFYYRDQFFDLYRVLGEFSWSSRIITVAIIAIFAFFVWNLFPERLANLSVTAGIPLHLAGIVIGILAGYFLFAYLEGFAYFSDEKEVISR
;
A
#
# COMPACT_ATOMS: atom_id res chain seq x y z
N MET A 1 6.27 17.96 31.10
CA MET A 1 5.00 18.10 30.35
C MET A 1 4.25 16.78 30.43
N SER A 2 3.05 16.73 31.01
CA SER A 2 2.35 15.45 31.27
C SER A 2 1.83 14.82 29.97
N VAL A 3 1.70 13.48 29.95
CA VAL A 3 1.10 12.72 28.83
C VAL A 3 -0.29 13.25 28.46
N TYR A 4 -1.05 13.70 29.47
CA TYR A 4 -2.36 14.31 29.31
C TYR A 4 -2.33 15.59 28.46
N THR A 5 -1.37 16.48 28.71
CA THR A 5 -1.17 17.70 27.89
C THR A 5 -0.82 17.38 26.44
N ARG A 6 0.01 16.36 26.19
CA ARG A 6 0.39 15.96 24.81
C ARG A 6 -0.77 15.36 24.02
N ILE A 7 -1.64 14.58 24.67
CA ILE A 7 -2.85 14.01 24.04
C ILE A 7 -3.86 15.11 23.72
N ARG A 8 -3.99 16.11 24.60
CA ARG A 8 -4.86 17.27 24.39
C ARG A 8 -4.42 18.12 23.18
N ASP A 9 -3.11 18.35 23.02
CA ASP A 9 -2.56 19.05 21.85
C ASP A 9 -2.78 18.27 20.54
N ALA A 10 -2.63 16.95 20.54
CA ALA A 10 -2.91 16.13 19.36
C ALA A 10 -4.41 16.17 18.98
N ARG A 11 -5.32 16.09 19.96
CA ARG A 11 -6.78 16.24 19.74
C ARG A 11 -7.15 17.62 19.19
N SER A 12 -6.44 18.68 19.59
CA SER A 12 -6.72 20.03 19.08
C SER A 12 -6.42 20.21 17.58
N ARG A 13 -5.58 19.34 17.00
CA ARG A 13 -5.18 19.40 15.58
C ARG A 13 -6.06 18.55 14.65
N VAL A 14 -6.79 17.58 15.19
CA VAL A 14 -7.61 16.66 14.38
C VAL A 14 -9.07 17.08 14.48
N ASN A 15 -9.60 17.66 13.41
CA ASN A 15 -11.04 17.84 13.28
C ASN A 15 -11.70 16.46 13.11
N LEU A 16 -12.28 15.93 14.19
CA LEU A 16 -12.85 14.58 14.23
C LEU A 16 -13.95 14.39 13.19
N ARG A 17 -14.84 15.38 13.00
CA ARG A 17 -15.91 15.30 12.00
C ARG A 17 -15.33 15.11 10.61
N LEU A 18 -14.32 15.92 10.28
CA LEU A 18 -13.65 15.83 8.99
C LEU A 18 -12.91 14.49 8.83
N PHE A 19 -12.20 14.03 9.87
CA PHE A 19 -11.54 12.72 9.85
C PHE A 19 -12.54 11.58 9.62
N THR A 20 -13.68 11.57 10.33
CA THR A 20 -14.73 10.57 10.15
C THR A 20 -15.31 10.59 8.74
N PHE A 21 -15.49 11.77 8.14
CA PHE A 21 -15.91 11.88 6.74
C PHE A 21 -14.90 11.22 5.79
N TYR A 22 -13.61 11.52 5.93
CA TYR A 22 -12.55 10.90 5.13
C TYR A 22 -12.46 9.39 5.36
N LEU A 23 -12.62 8.95 6.60
CA LEU A 23 -12.64 7.53 6.97
C LEU A 23 -13.81 6.80 6.31
N ALA A 24 -15.00 7.38 6.31
CA ALA A 24 -16.17 6.81 5.65
C ALA A 24 -15.91 6.57 4.15
N ILE A 25 -15.20 7.48 3.48
CA ILE A 25 -14.80 7.31 2.07
C ILE A 25 -13.83 6.14 1.90
N VAL A 26 -12.82 6.01 2.77
CA VAL A 26 -11.88 4.88 2.76
C VAL A 26 -12.61 3.54 2.98
N LEU A 27 -13.65 3.53 3.82
CA LEU A 27 -14.42 2.32 4.13
C LEU A 27 -15.38 1.89 3.00
N ILE A 28 -15.54 2.66 1.93
CA ILE A 28 -16.38 2.27 0.78
C ILE A 28 -15.84 0.99 0.12
N ILE A 29 -14.53 0.91 -0.10
CA ILE A 29 -13.91 -0.27 -0.74
C ILE A 29 -14.21 -1.56 0.06
N PRO A 30 -13.87 -1.67 1.36
CA PRO A 30 -14.15 -2.89 2.12
C PRO A 30 -15.64 -3.17 2.29
N ALA A 31 -16.50 -2.15 2.30
CA ALA A 31 -17.96 -2.36 2.31
C ALA A 31 -18.44 -3.02 1.00
N ILE A 32 -18.00 -2.52 -0.15
CA ILE A 32 -18.32 -3.10 -1.47
C ILE A 32 -17.74 -4.51 -1.58
N THR A 33 -16.48 -4.72 -1.18
CA THR A 33 -15.84 -6.04 -1.21
C THR A 33 -16.58 -7.05 -0.35
N THR A 34 -16.99 -6.66 0.87
CA THR A 34 -17.76 -7.52 1.77
C THR A 34 -19.12 -7.87 1.18
N LEU A 35 -19.80 -6.90 0.57
CA LEU A 35 -21.08 -7.14 -0.10
C LEU A 35 -20.93 -8.12 -1.26
N ILE A 36 -19.89 -7.96 -2.10
CA ILE A 36 -19.63 -8.86 -3.22
C ILE A 36 -19.30 -10.27 -2.73
N GLU A 37 -18.47 -10.42 -1.69
CA GLU A 37 -18.17 -11.75 -1.13
C GLU A 37 -19.43 -12.42 -0.55
N TYR A 38 -20.32 -11.66 0.09
CA TYR A 38 -21.62 -12.15 0.53
C TYR A 38 -22.47 -12.64 -0.64
N LEU A 39 -22.61 -11.82 -1.71
CA LEU A 39 -23.40 -12.18 -2.89
C LEU A 39 -22.85 -13.42 -3.60
N VAL A 40 -21.53 -13.54 -3.70
CA VAL A 40 -20.84 -14.71 -4.26
C VAL A 40 -21.04 -15.94 -3.38
N THR A 41 -21.11 -15.79 -2.06
CA THR A 41 -21.41 -16.91 -1.14
C THR A 41 -22.84 -17.43 -1.34
N VAL A 42 -23.80 -16.53 -1.56
CA VAL A 42 -25.20 -16.88 -1.82
C VAL A 42 -25.40 -17.45 -3.23
N ASN A 43 -24.69 -16.92 -4.23
CA ASN A 43 -24.71 -17.40 -5.61
C ASN A 43 -23.28 -17.62 -6.13
N PRO A 44 -22.74 -18.85 -5.99
CA PRO A 44 -21.35 -19.16 -6.35
C PRO A 44 -20.99 -18.89 -7.82
N GLY A 45 -21.96 -18.91 -8.74
CA GLY A 45 -21.75 -18.61 -10.16
C GLY A 45 -21.24 -17.19 -10.40
N LEU A 46 -21.66 -16.23 -9.57
CA LEU A 46 -21.26 -14.82 -9.69
C LEU A 46 -19.74 -14.62 -9.59
N ARG A 47 -19.02 -15.51 -8.91
CA ARG A 47 -17.55 -15.44 -8.82
C ARG A 47 -16.90 -15.53 -10.20
N ALA A 48 -17.41 -16.43 -11.04
CA ALA A 48 -16.88 -16.63 -12.39
C ALA A 48 -17.26 -15.45 -13.31
N ASP A 49 -18.47 -14.91 -13.15
CA ASP A 49 -18.96 -13.82 -13.99
C ASP A 49 -18.23 -12.49 -13.72
N LEU A 50 -17.84 -12.24 -12.46
CA LEU A 50 -17.29 -10.96 -12.00
C LEU A 50 -15.75 -10.90 -12.02
N ARG A 51 -15.05 -12.03 -12.04
CA ARG A 51 -13.58 -12.06 -12.22
C ARG A 51 -13.23 -11.85 -13.70
N ILE A 52 -12.00 -11.42 -14.00
CA ILE A 52 -11.53 -11.46 -15.38
C ILE A 52 -11.35 -12.93 -15.77
N ASP A 53 -11.97 -13.33 -16.88
CA ASP A 53 -11.80 -14.63 -17.52
C ASP A 53 -11.26 -14.42 -18.94
N MET A 54 -10.09 -14.98 -19.25
CA MET A 54 -9.47 -14.78 -20.57
C MET A 54 -10.17 -15.54 -21.69
N GLN A 55 -10.99 -16.54 -21.37
CA GLN A 55 -11.77 -17.28 -22.36
C GLN A 55 -13.12 -16.62 -22.65
N ASN A 56 -13.64 -15.83 -21.70
CA ASN A 56 -14.91 -15.11 -21.84
C ASN A 56 -14.82 -13.72 -21.20
N PHE A 57 -14.00 -12.85 -21.81
CA PHE A 57 -13.70 -11.52 -21.28
C PHE A 57 -14.87 -10.55 -21.49
N HIS A 58 -15.24 -9.84 -20.43
CA HIS A 58 -16.18 -8.72 -20.48
C HIS A 58 -15.57 -7.46 -19.85
N LEU A 59 -15.85 -6.28 -20.42
CA LEU A 59 -15.25 -5.02 -19.98
C LEU A 59 -15.53 -4.67 -18.51
N TYR A 60 -16.71 -5.01 -17.98
CA TYR A 60 -17.03 -4.75 -16.57
C TYR A 60 -16.12 -5.53 -15.61
N GLN A 61 -15.56 -6.68 -16.05
CA GLN A 61 -14.67 -7.51 -15.25
C GLN A 61 -13.38 -6.78 -14.87
N VAL A 62 -12.94 -5.81 -15.69
CA VAL A 62 -11.80 -4.93 -15.36
C VAL A 62 -11.99 -4.28 -13.99
N PHE A 63 -13.22 -3.84 -13.69
CA PHE A 63 -13.53 -3.15 -12.44
C PHE A 63 -13.97 -4.12 -11.35
N THR A 64 -14.77 -5.13 -11.69
CA THR A 64 -15.33 -6.04 -10.69
C THR A 64 -14.32 -7.05 -10.17
N SER A 65 -13.30 -7.42 -10.96
CA SER A 65 -12.33 -8.45 -10.57
C SER A 65 -11.57 -8.11 -9.29
N SER A 66 -11.30 -6.83 -9.03
CA SER A 66 -10.62 -6.40 -7.81
C SER A 66 -11.42 -6.63 -6.53
N PHE A 67 -12.73 -6.81 -6.63
CA PHE A 67 -13.61 -7.05 -5.48
C PHE A 67 -13.95 -8.54 -5.28
N VAL A 68 -13.61 -9.38 -6.25
CA VAL A 68 -13.88 -10.82 -6.20
C VAL A 68 -12.66 -11.56 -5.66
N HIS A 69 -12.89 -12.54 -4.79
CA HIS A 69 -11.83 -13.32 -4.16
C HIS A 69 -12.01 -14.81 -4.43
N LEU A 70 -10.91 -15.54 -4.41
CA LEU A 70 -10.89 -16.97 -4.74
C LEU A 70 -11.51 -17.83 -3.65
N ASN A 71 -11.39 -17.38 -2.41
CA ASN A 71 -11.96 -17.98 -1.22
C ASN A 71 -11.99 -16.93 -0.09
N PHE A 72 -12.61 -17.30 1.03
CA PHE A 72 -12.76 -16.43 2.18
C PHE A 72 -11.41 -16.00 2.80
N ASP A 73 -10.41 -16.89 2.83
CA ASP A 73 -9.08 -16.56 3.37
C ASP A 73 -8.40 -15.46 2.52
N HIS A 74 -8.51 -15.54 1.19
CA HIS A 74 -8.02 -14.52 0.27
C HIS A 74 -8.78 -13.20 0.43
N PHE A 75 -10.09 -13.25 0.59
CA PHE A 75 -10.91 -12.08 0.91
C PHE A 75 -10.47 -11.40 2.20
N LEU A 76 -10.34 -12.17 3.29
CA LEU A 76 -9.99 -11.63 4.60
C LEU A 76 -8.59 -11.03 4.62
N ALA A 77 -7.62 -11.68 3.98
CA ALA A 77 -6.24 -11.18 3.86
C ALA A 77 -6.20 -9.82 3.15
N ASN A 78 -6.87 -9.70 2.00
CA ASN A 78 -6.92 -8.47 1.21
C ASN A 78 -7.66 -7.34 1.93
N VAL A 79 -8.84 -7.60 2.48
CA VAL A 79 -9.60 -6.57 3.22
C VAL A 79 -8.82 -6.09 4.44
N THR A 80 -8.15 -6.99 5.15
CA THR A 80 -7.30 -6.63 6.30
C THR A 80 -6.10 -5.79 5.86
N ALA A 81 -5.41 -6.20 4.80
CA ALA A 81 -4.30 -5.44 4.22
C ALA A 81 -4.73 -4.03 3.80
N TYR A 82 -5.84 -3.93 3.04
CA TYR A 82 -6.43 -2.67 2.65
C TYR A 82 -6.71 -1.77 3.85
N LEU A 83 -7.41 -2.28 4.86
CA LEU A 83 -7.77 -1.49 6.05
C LEU A 83 -6.53 -0.97 6.77
N LEU A 84 -5.53 -1.82 6.98
CA LEU A 84 -4.28 -1.41 7.63
C LEU A 84 -3.57 -0.33 6.82
N ILE A 85 -3.39 -0.54 5.52
CA ILE A 85 -2.66 0.40 4.66
C ILE A 85 -3.43 1.72 4.50
N ALA A 86 -4.71 1.63 4.17
CA ALA A 86 -5.50 2.80 3.82
C ALA A 86 -5.85 3.66 5.03
N VAL A 87 -6.20 3.04 6.16
CA VAL A 87 -6.48 3.78 7.39
C VAL A 87 -5.22 4.41 7.96
N TYR A 88 -4.08 3.70 7.98
CA TYR A 88 -2.83 4.31 8.46
C TYR A 88 -2.33 5.40 7.50
N GLY A 89 -2.51 5.24 6.19
CA GLY A 89 -2.26 6.30 5.22
C GLY A 89 -3.09 7.55 5.51
N LEU A 90 -4.39 7.39 5.79
CA LEU A 90 -5.25 8.50 6.19
C LEU A 90 -4.85 9.12 7.54
N VAL A 91 -4.42 8.32 8.51
CA VAL A 91 -3.91 8.81 9.81
C VAL A 91 -2.67 9.68 9.58
N LEU A 92 -1.68 9.22 8.81
CA LEU A 92 -0.50 9.99 8.48
C LEU A 92 -0.85 11.28 7.75
N ALA A 93 -1.69 11.18 6.72
CA ALA A 93 -2.18 12.33 5.98
C ALA A 93 -2.93 13.34 6.88
N THR A 94 -3.63 12.86 7.91
CA THR A 94 -4.28 13.72 8.90
C THR A 94 -3.28 14.46 9.76
N LEU A 95 -2.24 13.77 10.23
CA LEU A 95 -1.19 14.36 11.07
C LEU A 95 -0.38 15.43 10.33
N VAL A 96 -0.22 15.30 9.02
CA VAL A 96 0.45 16.32 8.18
C VAL A 96 -0.52 17.28 7.48
N ASN A 97 -1.82 17.23 7.79
CA ASN A 97 -2.87 18.05 7.15
C ASN A 97 -2.99 17.90 5.62
N ARG A 98 -2.70 16.72 5.07
CA ARG A 98 -2.78 16.37 3.64
C ARG A 98 -3.87 15.33 3.31
N LYS A 99 -4.97 15.29 4.07
CA LYS A 99 -6.08 14.31 3.89
C LYS A 99 -6.67 14.30 2.48
N ARG A 100 -6.91 15.49 1.91
CA ARG A 100 -7.45 15.63 0.54
C ARG A 100 -6.48 15.07 -0.50
N LEU A 101 -5.20 15.40 -0.37
CA LEU A 101 -4.14 14.87 -1.22
C LEU A 101 -4.08 13.35 -1.14
N TYR A 102 -4.15 12.78 0.06
CA TYR A 102 -4.19 11.33 0.25
C TYR A 102 -5.35 10.68 -0.51
N LEU A 103 -6.57 11.20 -0.36
CA LEU A 103 -7.71 10.64 -1.10
C LEU A 103 -7.59 10.79 -2.61
N VAL A 104 -7.11 11.93 -3.12
CA VAL A 104 -6.92 12.13 -4.55
C VAL A 104 -5.87 11.16 -5.09
N ALA A 105 -4.73 11.05 -4.40
CA ALA A 105 -3.66 10.11 -4.74
C ALA A 105 -4.15 8.67 -4.75
N SER A 106 -4.83 8.23 -3.68
CA SER A 106 -5.37 6.87 -3.58
C SER A 106 -6.36 6.58 -4.70
N LYS A 107 -7.27 7.51 -5.04
CA LYS A 107 -8.23 7.33 -6.14
C LYS A 107 -7.53 7.18 -7.49
N ILE A 108 -6.56 8.06 -7.79
CA ILE A 108 -5.79 8.01 -9.04
C ILE A 108 -5.03 6.69 -9.13
N ILE A 109 -4.36 6.28 -8.06
CA ILE A 109 -3.58 5.04 -8.01
C ILE A 109 -4.49 3.82 -8.18
N VAL A 110 -5.65 3.78 -7.52
CA VAL A 110 -6.64 2.70 -7.70
C VAL A 110 -7.06 2.60 -9.16
N VAL A 111 -7.40 3.72 -9.81
CA VAL A 111 -7.80 3.73 -11.23
C VAL A 111 -6.66 3.26 -12.14
N ILE A 112 -5.45 3.81 -11.97
CA ILE A 112 -4.26 3.39 -12.72
C ILE A 112 -4.03 1.90 -12.56
N PHE A 113 -4.11 1.39 -11.33
CA PHE A 113 -3.80 0.00 -11.04
C PHE A 113 -4.88 -0.95 -11.56
N VAL A 114 -6.17 -0.59 -11.48
CA VAL A 114 -7.27 -1.38 -12.07
C VAL A 114 -7.03 -1.59 -13.56
N LEU A 115 -6.68 -0.53 -14.29
CA LEU A 115 -6.38 -0.60 -15.72
C LEU A 115 -5.11 -1.40 -15.99
N PHE A 116 -4.04 -1.14 -15.22
CA PHE A 116 -2.77 -1.85 -15.36
C PHE A 116 -2.91 -3.35 -15.08
N GLY A 117 -3.65 -3.73 -14.02
CA GLY A 117 -3.87 -5.13 -13.65
C GLY A 117 -4.65 -5.89 -14.71
N ALA A 118 -5.70 -5.29 -15.26
CA ALA A 118 -6.43 -5.89 -16.37
C ALA A 118 -5.55 -6.05 -17.63
N ALA A 119 -4.81 -5.01 -18.01
CA ALA A 119 -3.87 -5.09 -19.13
C ALA A 119 -2.79 -6.17 -18.90
N PHE A 120 -2.21 -6.21 -17.69
CA PHE A 120 -1.22 -7.21 -17.31
C PHE A 120 -1.79 -8.63 -17.43
N ALA A 121 -3.02 -8.86 -16.98
CA ALA A 121 -3.67 -10.14 -17.09
C ALA A 121 -3.90 -10.53 -18.57
N ILE A 122 -4.37 -9.61 -19.40
CA ILE A 122 -4.62 -9.84 -20.84
C ILE A 122 -3.33 -10.19 -21.60
N PHE A 123 -2.22 -9.51 -21.31
CA PHE A 123 -0.95 -9.73 -22.01
C PHE A 123 -0.11 -10.86 -21.42
N ASN A 124 -0.46 -11.40 -20.25
CA ASN A 124 0.22 -12.54 -19.67
C ASN A 124 -0.39 -13.84 -20.18
N ALA A 125 0.30 -14.47 -21.15
CA ALA A 125 -0.12 -15.72 -21.78
C ALA A 125 -0.35 -16.90 -20.81
N THR A 126 0.13 -16.81 -19.57
CA THR A 126 -0.05 -17.85 -18.55
C THR A 126 -1.23 -17.60 -17.62
N THR A 127 -1.86 -16.43 -17.69
CA THR A 127 -2.99 -16.05 -16.85
C THR A 127 -4.29 -16.57 -17.47
N THR A 128 -5.02 -17.41 -16.73
CA THR A 128 -6.35 -17.90 -17.14
C THR A 128 -7.46 -17.04 -16.57
N TYR A 129 -7.30 -16.53 -15.34
CA TYR A 129 -8.22 -15.60 -14.71
C TYR A 129 -7.47 -14.63 -13.76
N TYR A 130 -8.08 -13.49 -13.48
CA TYR A 130 -7.56 -12.49 -12.54
C TYR A 130 -8.64 -11.99 -11.58
N ALA A 131 -8.31 -11.96 -10.29
CA ALA A 131 -9.22 -11.55 -9.21
C ALA A 131 -8.44 -11.12 -7.96
N GLY A 132 -9.03 -10.23 -7.16
CA GLY A 132 -8.55 -9.83 -5.85
C GLY A 132 -8.02 -8.40 -5.77
N LEU A 133 -7.98 -7.87 -4.55
CA LEU A 133 -7.58 -6.50 -4.23
C LEU A 133 -6.06 -6.35 -4.06
N SER A 134 -5.33 -7.45 -3.90
CA SER A 134 -3.93 -7.46 -3.44
C SER A 134 -2.98 -6.56 -4.25
N GLY A 135 -3.21 -6.40 -5.56
CA GLY A 135 -2.42 -5.48 -6.38
C GLY A 135 -2.70 -4.00 -6.09
N ILE A 136 -3.98 -3.65 -5.83
CA ILE A 136 -4.35 -2.32 -5.33
C ILE A 136 -3.73 -2.10 -3.96
N ASP A 137 -3.77 -3.10 -3.08
CA ASP A 137 -3.14 -3.01 -1.76
C ASP A 137 -1.63 -2.78 -1.89
N SER A 138 -0.95 -3.46 -2.83
CA SER A 138 0.47 -3.19 -3.14
C SER A 138 0.70 -1.76 -3.60
N ALA A 139 -0.18 -1.20 -4.44
CA ALA A 139 -0.05 0.17 -4.88
C ALA A 139 -0.30 1.18 -3.75
N LEU A 140 -1.28 0.93 -2.89
CA LEU A 140 -1.52 1.73 -1.70
C LEU A 140 -0.39 1.58 -0.66
N ALA A 141 0.27 0.43 -0.58
CA ALA A 141 1.46 0.22 0.27
C ALA A 141 2.61 1.12 -0.20
N GLY A 142 2.82 1.24 -1.51
CA GLY A 142 3.73 2.21 -2.10
C GLY A 142 3.38 3.65 -1.74
N LEU A 143 2.10 4.03 -1.82
CA LEU A 143 1.64 5.35 -1.40
C LEU A 143 1.83 5.60 0.12
N LEU A 144 1.63 4.58 0.95
CA LEU A 144 1.84 4.65 2.40
C LEU A 144 3.29 5.00 2.73
N LEU A 145 4.28 4.46 2.00
CA LEU A 145 5.69 4.82 2.17
C LEU A 145 5.92 6.32 1.93
N LEU A 146 5.28 6.92 0.93
CA LEU A 146 5.39 8.36 0.67
C LEU A 146 4.73 9.21 1.76
N PHE A 147 3.57 8.80 2.26
CA PHE A 147 2.93 9.51 3.37
C PHE A 147 3.71 9.36 4.68
N TRP A 148 4.38 8.23 4.87
CA TRP A 148 5.31 8.05 5.98
C TRP A 148 6.52 8.97 5.83
N LEU A 149 7.07 9.11 4.63
CA LEU A 149 8.15 10.06 4.34
C LEU A 149 7.74 11.52 4.67
N LEU A 150 6.56 11.96 4.21
CA LEU A 150 6.00 13.27 4.52
C LEU A 150 5.83 13.48 6.03
N TYR A 151 5.39 12.43 6.73
CA TYR A 151 5.24 12.46 8.17
C TYR A 151 6.58 12.57 8.91
N LEU A 152 7.61 11.86 8.44
CA LEU A 152 8.97 11.97 8.97
C LEU A 152 9.52 13.39 8.74
N GLU A 153 9.37 13.96 7.55
CA GLU A 153 9.74 15.35 7.27
C GLU A 153 9.03 16.32 8.23
N HIS A 154 7.71 16.18 8.37
CA HIS A 154 6.92 17.05 9.23
C HIS A 154 7.36 16.98 10.71
N THR A 155 7.64 15.76 11.19
CA THR A 155 7.98 15.53 12.60
C THR A 155 9.43 15.89 12.89
N ALA A 156 10.36 15.56 11.98
CA ALA A 156 11.79 15.82 12.12
C ALA A 156 12.19 17.25 11.73
N LYS A 157 11.31 17.99 11.04
CA LYS A 157 11.60 19.31 10.43
C LYS A 157 12.80 19.28 9.46
N GLN A 158 13.00 18.14 8.82
CA GLN A 158 14.06 17.88 7.82
C GLN A 158 13.41 17.61 6.47
N ARG A 159 14.03 18.04 5.37
CA ARG A 159 13.46 17.84 4.02
C ARG A 159 13.34 16.36 3.66
N MET A 160 12.30 15.97 2.91
CA MET A 160 12.09 14.58 2.46
C MET A 160 13.31 13.90 1.83
N ARG A 161 14.12 14.66 1.06
CA ARG A 161 15.33 14.15 0.38
C ARG A 161 16.30 13.46 1.34
N HIS A 162 16.28 13.85 2.61
CA HIS A 162 17.12 13.28 3.67
C HIS A 162 16.79 11.81 3.99
N TYR A 163 15.64 11.29 3.54
CA TYR A 163 15.19 9.94 3.87
C TYR A 163 14.86 9.08 2.62
N TYR A 164 15.29 9.49 1.43
CA TYR A 164 15.05 8.71 0.20
C TYR A 164 15.71 7.32 0.22
N GLY A 165 16.88 7.20 0.83
CA GLY A 165 17.56 5.92 1.01
C GLY A 165 16.77 4.95 1.90
N LEU A 166 16.04 5.48 2.89
CA LEU A 166 15.15 4.69 3.72
C LEU A 166 13.98 4.13 2.91
N ILE A 167 13.31 4.98 2.12
CA ILE A 167 12.21 4.53 1.26
C ILE A 167 12.68 3.50 0.24
N LEU A 168 13.82 3.74 -0.41
CA LEU A 168 14.43 2.78 -1.33
C LEU A 168 14.69 1.43 -0.64
N PHE A 169 15.26 1.44 0.56
CA PHE A 169 15.46 0.23 1.34
C PHE A 169 14.14 -0.50 1.64
N PHE A 170 13.08 0.21 2.04
CA PHE A 170 11.78 -0.42 2.29
C PHE A 170 11.18 -1.04 1.02
N ILE A 171 11.33 -0.39 -0.15
CA ILE A 171 10.93 -0.99 -1.43
C ILE A 171 11.69 -2.30 -1.67
N LEU A 172 13.01 -2.29 -1.50
CA LEU A 172 13.86 -3.46 -1.71
C LEU A 172 13.53 -4.58 -0.70
N ALA A 173 13.30 -4.23 0.56
CA ALA A 173 12.94 -5.17 1.62
C ALA A 173 11.55 -5.78 1.39
N LEU A 174 10.56 -4.98 0.99
CA LEU A 174 9.24 -5.47 0.59
C LEU A 174 9.36 -6.41 -0.62
N SER A 175 10.14 -6.02 -1.62
CA SER A 175 10.36 -6.82 -2.83
C SER A 175 11.03 -8.16 -2.51
N ALA A 176 12.11 -8.14 -1.71
CA ALA A 176 12.77 -9.34 -1.22
C ALA A 176 11.83 -10.22 -0.42
N GLY A 177 11.02 -9.64 0.47
CA GLY A 177 10.03 -10.35 1.28
C GLY A 177 8.96 -11.04 0.44
N ILE A 178 8.43 -10.36 -0.57
CA ILE A 178 7.45 -10.92 -1.53
C ILE A 178 8.06 -12.14 -2.26
N VAL A 179 9.28 -11.99 -2.79
CA VAL A 179 9.97 -13.07 -3.50
C VAL A 179 10.28 -14.24 -2.55
N ALA A 180 10.79 -13.96 -1.35
CA ALA A 180 11.11 -14.98 -0.35
C ALA A 180 9.86 -15.75 0.09
N ARG A 181 8.75 -15.06 0.36
CA ARG A 181 7.47 -15.68 0.72
C ARG A 181 6.98 -16.58 -0.41
N TYR A 182 7.09 -16.15 -1.65
CA TYR A 182 6.74 -16.98 -2.81
C TYR A 182 7.60 -18.25 -2.89
N ILE A 183 8.93 -18.13 -2.76
CA ILE A 183 9.85 -19.29 -2.78
C ILE A 183 9.49 -20.29 -1.66
N LEU A 184 9.16 -19.78 -0.47
CA LEU A 184 8.84 -20.61 0.69
C LEU A 184 7.53 -21.39 0.50
N LEU A 185 6.52 -20.80 -0.15
CA LEU A 185 5.20 -21.39 -0.32
C LEU A 185 5.07 -22.30 -1.52
N TYR A 186 5.69 -21.94 -2.64
CA TYR A 186 5.61 -22.70 -3.86
C TYR A 186 6.89 -23.54 -3.96
N HIS A 187 6.83 -24.84 -3.70
CA HIS A 187 8.00 -25.74 -3.78
C HIS A 187 8.69 -25.76 -5.17
N ALA A 188 8.01 -25.28 -6.22
CA ALA A 188 8.58 -24.97 -7.53
C ALA A 188 9.56 -23.77 -7.51
N GLY A 189 9.68 -23.07 -6.39
CA GLY A 189 10.44 -21.85 -6.15
C GLY A 189 11.95 -22.03 -5.95
N ARG A 190 12.48 -23.25 -6.04
CA ARG A 190 13.93 -23.46 -6.27
C ARG A 190 14.36 -23.15 -7.72
N ASN A 191 13.52 -22.46 -8.48
CA ASN A 191 13.91 -21.87 -9.75
C ASN A 191 15.08 -20.90 -9.50
N ALA A 192 16.21 -21.14 -10.17
CA ALA A 192 17.41 -20.33 -10.06
C ALA A 192 17.11 -18.83 -10.24
N LEU A 193 16.16 -18.47 -11.11
CA LEU A 193 15.76 -17.08 -11.35
C LEU A 193 15.17 -16.40 -10.10
N LEU A 194 14.28 -17.07 -9.36
CA LEU A 194 13.68 -16.50 -8.15
C LEU A 194 14.70 -16.34 -7.04
N LEU A 195 15.62 -17.32 -6.89
CA LEU A 195 16.71 -17.23 -5.94
C LEU A 195 17.68 -16.09 -6.31
N SER A 196 18.04 -15.95 -7.58
CA SER A 196 18.85 -14.83 -8.08
C SER A 196 18.18 -13.48 -7.83
N LEU A 197 16.86 -13.38 -8.03
CA LEU A 197 16.10 -12.16 -7.76
C LEU A 197 16.07 -11.83 -6.26
N LEU A 198 15.90 -12.83 -5.39
CA LEU A 198 15.98 -12.65 -3.95
C LEU A 198 17.37 -12.15 -3.53
N VAL A 199 18.44 -12.81 -3.99
CA VAL A 199 19.82 -12.39 -3.72
C VAL A 199 20.05 -10.96 -4.22
N PHE A 200 19.57 -10.62 -5.42
CA PHE A 200 19.67 -9.29 -5.98
C PHE A 200 19.04 -8.22 -5.06
N PHE A 201 17.79 -8.42 -4.62
CA PHE A 201 17.13 -7.46 -3.72
C PHE A 201 17.81 -7.36 -2.35
N VAL A 202 18.27 -8.48 -1.80
CA VAL A 202 18.99 -8.50 -0.51
C VAL A 202 20.33 -7.77 -0.61
N VAL A 203 21.12 -8.04 -1.66
CA VAL A 203 22.40 -7.38 -1.90
C VAL A 203 22.21 -5.88 -2.13
N LEU A 204 21.26 -5.48 -2.98
CA LEU A 204 20.93 -4.07 -3.17
C LEU A 204 20.43 -3.42 -1.88
N GLY A 205 19.64 -4.12 -1.08
CA GLY A 205 19.19 -3.65 0.22
C GLY A 205 20.37 -3.40 1.16
N ALA A 206 21.32 -4.33 1.24
CA ALA A 206 22.53 -4.17 2.03
C ALA A 206 23.40 -3.00 1.54
N LEU A 207 23.58 -2.86 0.23
CA LEU A 207 24.29 -1.73 -0.38
C LEU A 207 23.57 -0.40 -0.10
N CYS A 208 22.24 -0.38 -0.14
CA CYS A 208 21.41 0.78 0.19
C CYS A 208 21.62 1.20 1.65
N VAL A 209 21.59 0.25 2.60
CA VAL A 209 21.89 0.51 4.01
C VAL A 209 23.32 1.05 4.18
N PHE A 210 24.29 0.47 3.49
CA PHE A 210 25.68 0.92 3.59
C PHE A 210 25.90 2.33 3.02
N TYR A 211 25.32 2.62 1.85
CA TYR A 211 25.47 3.91 1.15
C TYR A 211 24.68 5.03 1.84
N TYR A 212 23.47 4.74 2.31
CA TYR A 212 22.60 5.70 3.01
C TYR A 212 22.64 5.56 4.53
N ARG A 213 23.70 4.95 5.10
CA ARG A 213 23.81 4.66 6.54
C ARG A 213 23.55 5.87 7.44
N ASP A 214 23.97 7.05 7.00
CA ASP A 214 23.79 8.29 7.76
C ASP A 214 22.31 8.64 7.91
N GLN A 215 21.48 8.36 6.90
CA GLN A 215 20.02 8.54 6.97
C GLN A 215 19.37 7.59 7.98
N PHE A 216 19.88 6.36 8.10
CA PHE A 216 19.39 5.39 9.09
C PHE A 216 19.80 5.78 10.51
N PHE A 217 21.06 6.20 10.72
CA PHE A 217 21.52 6.72 12.02
C PHE A 217 20.77 7.97 12.42
N ASP A 218 20.53 8.88 11.46
CA ASP A 218 19.72 10.06 11.69
C ASP A 218 18.28 9.70 12.03
N LEU A 219 17.64 8.76 11.32
CA LEU A 219 16.31 8.30 11.71
C LEU A 219 16.32 7.75 13.14
N TYR A 220 17.30 6.92 13.50
CA TYR A 220 17.40 6.38 14.86
C TYR A 220 17.52 7.49 15.92
N ARG A 221 18.38 8.49 15.67
CA ARG A 221 18.55 9.67 16.54
C ARG A 221 17.26 10.47 16.65
N VAL A 222 16.63 10.76 15.51
CA VAL A 222 15.38 11.52 15.40
C VAL A 222 14.21 10.77 16.06
N LEU A 223 14.14 9.44 15.93
CA LEU A 223 13.20 8.61 16.68
C LEU A 223 13.41 8.74 18.19
N GLY A 224 14.65 8.93 18.65
CA GLY A 224 14.99 9.26 20.04
C GLY A 224 14.41 10.60 20.52
N GLU A 225 14.14 11.53 19.62
CA GLU A 225 13.54 12.84 19.94
C GLU A 225 12.03 12.87 19.71
N PHE A 226 11.50 11.94 18.91
CA PHE A 226 10.08 11.80 18.66
C PHE A 226 9.28 11.58 19.93
N SER A 227 8.06 12.13 19.96
CA SER A 227 7.09 11.77 20.99
C SER A 227 6.79 10.28 20.93
N TRP A 228 6.39 9.71 22.06
CA TRP A 228 5.99 8.30 22.17
C TRP A 228 4.96 7.89 21.09
N SER A 229 3.97 8.74 20.83
CA SER A 229 2.97 8.54 19.77
C SER A 229 3.61 8.39 18.39
N SER A 230 4.59 9.23 18.06
CA SER A 230 5.25 9.21 16.76
C SER A 230 6.14 7.99 16.56
N ARG A 231 6.74 7.47 17.64
CA ARG A 231 7.47 6.19 17.62
C ARG A 231 6.51 5.04 17.38
N ILE A 232 5.38 4.98 18.10
CA ILE A 232 4.38 3.93 17.91
C ILE A 232 3.88 3.92 16.46
N ILE A 233 3.57 5.08 15.88
CA ILE A 233 3.11 5.16 14.49
C ILE A 233 4.16 4.59 13.54
N THR A 234 5.42 4.95 13.74
CA THR A 234 6.54 4.46 12.91
C THR A 234 6.69 2.94 13.03
N VAL A 235 6.68 2.40 14.25
CA VAL A 235 6.75 0.95 14.49
C VAL A 235 5.54 0.23 13.89
N ALA A 236 4.34 0.81 14.01
CA ALA A 236 3.12 0.24 13.44
C ALA A 236 3.21 0.16 11.91
N ILE A 237 3.76 1.17 11.23
CA ILE A 237 3.96 1.15 9.77
C ILE A 237 4.91 0.01 9.36
N ILE A 238 6.02 -0.16 10.08
CA ILE A 238 6.96 -1.26 9.84
C ILE A 238 6.26 -2.61 10.04
N ALA A 239 5.48 -2.75 11.12
CA ALA A 239 4.71 -3.96 11.40
C ALA A 239 3.64 -4.23 10.32
N ILE A 240 2.97 -3.20 9.82
CA ILE A 240 2.00 -3.31 8.73
C ILE A 240 2.68 -3.82 7.46
N PHE A 241 3.87 -3.32 7.11
CA PHE A 241 4.62 -3.82 5.96
C PHE A 241 5.05 -5.27 6.12
N ALA A 242 5.53 -5.67 7.31
CA ALA A 242 5.87 -7.06 7.59
C ALA A 242 4.63 -7.97 7.49
N PHE A 243 3.51 -7.55 8.08
CA PHE A 243 2.23 -8.25 7.99
C PHE A 243 1.72 -8.34 6.55
N PHE A 244 1.84 -7.26 5.79
CA PHE A 244 1.44 -7.19 4.39
C PHE A 244 2.19 -8.21 3.55
N VAL A 245 3.52 -8.26 3.65
CA VAL A 245 4.36 -9.26 2.97
C VAL A 245 3.94 -10.68 3.34
N TRP A 246 3.67 -10.94 4.62
CA TRP A 246 3.28 -12.26 5.09
C TRP A 246 1.94 -12.74 4.49
N ASN A 247 0.97 -11.83 4.38
CA ASN A 247 -0.41 -12.13 3.97
C ASN A 247 -0.65 -11.97 2.46
N LEU A 248 0.31 -11.42 1.71
CA LEU A 248 0.19 -11.19 0.27
C LEU A 248 -0.09 -12.46 -0.54
N PHE A 249 0.36 -13.62 -0.03
CA PHE A 249 0.15 -14.94 -0.63
C PHE A 249 -0.41 -15.91 0.42
N PRO A 250 -1.73 -16.17 0.42
CA PRO A 250 -2.33 -17.19 1.26
C PRO A 250 -1.78 -18.59 0.92
N GLU A 251 -1.36 -19.34 1.93
CA GLU A 251 -0.76 -20.69 1.81
C GLU A 251 -1.60 -21.65 0.97
N ARG A 252 -2.92 -21.59 1.12
CA ARG A 252 -3.87 -22.45 0.40
C ARG A 252 -3.97 -22.12 -1.10
N LEU A 253 -3.64 -20.89 -1.50
CA LEU A 253 -3.60 -20.53 -2.92
C LEU A 253 -2.32 -21.01 -3.60
N ALA A 254 -1.28 -21.34 -2.83
CA ALA A 254 -0.01 -21.79 -3.39
C ALA A 254 -0.04 -23.17 -4.06
N ASN A 255 -1.08 -23.95 -3.75
CA ASN A 255 -1.29 -25.30 -4.28
C ASN A 255 -2.27 -25.33 -5.46
N LEU A 256 -2.95 -24.22 -5.74
CA LEU A 256 -3.80 -24.07 -6.91
C LEU A 256 -2.93 -23.48 -8.02
N SER A 257 -3.14 -23.89 -9.28
CA SER A 257 -2.41 -23.44 -10.48
C SER A 257 -2.63 -21.95 -10.83
N VAL A 258 -2.87 -21.13 -9.82
CA VAL A 258 -3.07 -19.69 -9.91
C VAL A 258 -1.71 -19.05 -9.75
N THR A 259 -1.18 -18.52 -10.84
CA THR A 259 -0.02 -17.65 -10.80
C THR A 259 -0.43 -16.34 -10.13
N ALA A 260 -0.39 -16.30 -8.79
CA ALA A 260 -0.41 -15.05 -8.05
C ALA A 260 0.82 -14.24 -8.50
N GLY A 261 0.61 -13.25 -9.36
CA GLY A 261 1.69 -12.61 -10.09
C GLY A 261 2.58 -11.79 -9.15
N ILE A 262 3.73 -12.35 -8.73
CA ILE A 262 4.81 -11.57 -8.11
C ILE A 262 5.07 -10.26 -8.89
N PRO A 263 5.18 -10.28 -10.23
CA PRO A 263 5.45 -9.06 -10.99
C PRO A 263 4.37 -7.99 -10.81
N LEU A 264 3.10 -8.40 -10.68
CA LEU A 264 1.98 -7.48 -10.53
C LEU A 264 2.00 -6.77 -9.17
N HIS A 265 2.34 -7.48 -8.09
CA HIS A 265 2.47 -6.88 -6.76
C HIS A 265 3.69 -5.96 -6.66
N LEU A 266 4.83 -6.37 -7.23
CA LEU A 266 6.02 -5.51 -7.32
C LEU A 266 5.73 -4.25 -8.14
N ALA A 267 5.04 -4.40 -9.28
CA ALA A 267 4.60 -3.27 -10.10
C ALA A 267 3.65 -2.36 -9.33
N GLY A 268 2.75 -2.91 -8.51
CA GLY A 268 1.88 -2.14 -7.62
C GLY A 268 2.66 -1.20 -6.73
N ILE A 269 3.62 -1.73 -5.95
CA ILE A 269 4.45 -0.90 -5.04
C ILE A 269 5.13 0.23 -5.82
N VAL A 270 5.74 -0.09 -6.97
CA VAL A 270 6.45 0.90 -7.81
C VAL A 270 5.48 1.95 -8.36
N ILE A 271 4.32 1.55 -8.89
CA ILE A 271 3.28 2.46 -9.39
C ILE A 271 2.81 3.39 -8.27
N GLY A 272 2.55 2.86 -7.07
CA GLY A 272 2.12 3.64 -5.91
C GLY A 272 3.09 4.76 -5.56
N ILE A 273 4.38 4.45 -5.58
CA ILE A 273 5.45 5.42 -5.26
C ILE A 273 5.64 6.40 -6.41
N LEU A 274 5.74 5.94 -7.65
CA LEU A 274 5.97 6.84 -8.78
C LEU A 274 4.78 7.76 -9.02
N ALA A 275 3.56 7.22 -9.08
CA ALA A 275 2.36 8.02 -9.28
C ALA A 275 2.13 9.00 -8.12
N GLY A 276 2.35 8.55 -6.87
CA GLY A 276 2.27 9.43 -5.70
C GLY A 276 3.31 10.55 -5.74
N TYR A 277 4.56 10.23 -6.07
CA TYR A 277 5.64 11.21 -6.18
C TYR A 277 5.38 12.23 -7.28
N PHE A 278 4.99 11.79 -8.49
CA PHE A 278 4.66 12.69 -9.59
C PHE A 278 3.47 13.58 -9.26
N LEU A 279 2.45 13.04 -8.59
CA LEU A 279 1.31 13.85 -8.14
C LEU A 279 1.75 14.92 -7.14
N PHE A 280 2.63 14.59 -6.20
CA PHE A 280 3.14 15.55 -5.22
C PHE A 280 3.98 16.63 -5.90
N ALA A 281 4.92 16.23 -6.76
CA ALA A 281 5.77 17.15 -7.52
C ALA A 281 4.96 18.06 -8.44
N TYR A 282 3.94 17.53 -9.12
CA TYR A 282 3.03 18.30 -9.95
C TYR A 282 2.24 19.33 -9.13
N LEU A 283 1.64 18.92 -8.01
CA LEU A 283 0.83 19.81 -7.17
C LEU A 283 1.66 20.86 -6.43
N GLU A 284 2.91 20.53 -6.05
CA GLU A 284 3.87 21.50 -5.50
C GLU A 284 4.36 22.49 -6.55
N GLY A 285 4.63 22.03 -7.78
CA GLY A 285 5.07 22.88 -8.89
C GLY A 285 4.00 23.89 -9.36
N PHE A 286 2.72 23.56 -9.17
CA PHE A 286 1.58 24.42 -9.55
C PHE A 286 1.02 25.29 -8.41
N ALA A 287 1.72 25.40 -7.27
CA ALA A 287 1.32 26.25 -6.14
C ALA A 287 -0.08 25.94 -5.56
N TYR A 288 -0.68 24.78 -5.87
CA TYR A 288 -2.05 24.44 -5.47
C TYR A 288 -2.23 24.31 -3.94
N PHE A 289 -1.11 24.30 -3.20
CA PHE A 289 -1.06 24.20 -1.74
C PHE A 289 -0.20 25.26 -1.04
N SER A 290 0.35 26.25 -1.75
CA SER A 290 1.03 27.38 -1.06
C SER A 290 0.03 28.25 -0.30
N ASP A 291 -1.23 28.27 -0.74
CA ASP A 291 -2.27 29.17 -0.23
C ASP A 291 -3.29 28.47 0.71
N GLU A 292 -3.12 27.18 1.00
CA GLU A 292 -3.95 26.48 2.01
C GLU A 292 -3.62 26.88 3.47
N LYS A 293 -2.87 27.96 3.68
CA LYS A 293 -2.84 28.64 4.99
C LYS A 293 -4.12 29.41 5.30
N GLU A 294 -4.94 29.79 4.32
CA GLU A 294 -6.11 30.66 4.56
C GLU A 294 -7.49 30.02 4.39
N VAL A 295 -7.63 28.93 3.61
CA VAL A 295 -8.97 28.42 3.26
C VAL A 295 -9.59 27.53 4.35
N ILE A 296 -8.85 27.13 5.40
CA ILE A 296 -9.36 26.31 6.51
C ILE A 296 -9.75 27.19 7.72
N SER A 297 -10.47 28.28 7.46
CA SER A 297 -11.15 29.10 8.48
C SER A 297 -12.63 29.36 8.16
N ARG A 298 -13.23 28.63 7.19
CA ARG A 298 -14.66 28.65 6.93
C ARG A 298 -15.21 27.24 6.78
#